data_AF-A0A533SMM4-F1
#
_entry.id   AF-A0A533SMM4-F1
#
_cell.length_a   1.000
_cell.length_b   1.000
_cell.length_c   1.000
_cell.angle_alpha   90.00
_cell.angle_beta   90.00
_cell.angle_gamma   90.00
#
_symmetry.space_group_name_H-M   'P 1'
#
loop_
_entity.id
_entity.type
_entity.pdbx_description
1 polymer ?
#
loop_
_entity_poly.entity_id
_entity_poly.type
_entity_poly.pdbx_seq_one_letter_code
_entity_poly.pdbx_strand_id
1 'polypeptide(L)'
;MQFSASFATFVATVVIVTASGALMPGPLFAASLLQGIKGGAKSGFMISVGHTLVELPLVMLMGLGISSLLNLPGFFTAVGLTGGTALIVFGAFQLRYVTGGAFSVEPVEETKMQKRSLIIGVGLTGLNPYFIVWWLTFGLGLVVQAVELGALLGVLVMYISHVWMDYAWLTGTSYLSARGKSLLKARGYKLLLIGLALFLMYFGAGFI
;
A
#
# COMPACT_ATOMS: atom_id res chain seq x y z
N MET A 1 36.26 -0.92 13.18
CA MET A 1 35.05 -0.98 14.04
C MET A 1 34.18 0.28 13.93
N GLN A 2 34.09 0.95 12.77
CA GLN A 2 33.23 2.14 12.57
C GLN A 2 31.91 1.85 11.84
N PHE A 3 31.73 0.62 11.34
CA PHE A 3 30.53 0.23 10.59
C PHE A 3 29.27 0.06 11.45
N SER A 4 29.37 -0.15 12.77
CA SER A 4 28.19 -0.44 13.60
C SER A 4 27.32 0.79 13.87
N ALA A 5 27.92 1.96 14.06
CA ALA A 5 27.20 3.20 14.33
C ALA A 5 26.49 3.70 13.06
N SER A 6 27.16 3.70 11.91
CA SER A 6 26.55 4.12 10.63
C SER A 6 25.43 3.17 10.18
N PHE A 7 25.60 1.86 10.39
CA PHE A 7 24.58 0.86 10.07
C PHE A 7 23.32 1.00 10.93
N ALA A 8 23.48 1.11 12.26
CA ALA A 8 22.34 1.27 13.16
C ALA A 8 21.58 2.57 12.89
N THR A 9 22.29 3.68 12.63
CA THR A 9 21.67 4.93 12.22
C THR A 9 20.94 4.80 10.88
N PHE A 10 21.51 4.09 9.91
CA PHE A 10 20.84 3.83 8.63
C PHE A 10 19.53 3.08 8.81
N VAL A 11 19.53 1.96 9.55
CA VAL A 11 18.31 1.19 9.85
C VAL A 11 17.26 2.05 10.56
N ALA A 12 17.69 2.86 11.54
CA ALA A 12 16.78 3.78 12.24
C ALA A 12 16.17 4.82 11.29
N THR A 13 16.96 5.39 10.38
CA THR A 13 16.46 6.32 9.34
C THR A 13 15.45 5.63 8.43
N VAL A 14 15.73 4.40 7.98
CA VAL A 14 14.78 3.63 7.16
C VAL A 14 13.45 3.47 7.89
N VAL A 15 13.46 3.05 9.15
CA VAL A 15 12.23 2.87 9.95
C VAL A 15 11.47 4.18 10.13
N ILE A 16 12.15 5.28 10.50
CA ILE A 16 11.51 6.58 10.75
C ILE A 16 10.89 7.15 9.47
N VAL A 17 11.64 7.13 8.36
CA VAL A 17 11.15 7.63 7.07
C VAL A 17 10.00 6.77 6.57
N THR A 18 10.11 5.45 6.68
CA THR A 18 9.04 4.50 6.33
C THR A 18 7.78 4.74 7.14
N ALA A 19 7.89 4.98 8.45
CA ALA A 19 6.74 5.26 9.30
C ALA A 19 5.89 6.42 8.77
N SER A 20 6.54 7.46 8.22
CA SER A 20 5.83 8.63 7.67
C SER A 20 4.99 8.30 6.42
N GLY A 21 5.40 7.31 5.64
CA GLY A 21 4.70 6.85 4.43
C GLY A 21 3.71 5.72 4.71
N ALA A 22 4.20 4.62 5.26
CA ALA A 22 3.46 3.37 5.44
C ALA A 22 2.25 3.50 6.38
N LEU A 23 2.33 4.36 7.39
CA LEU A 23 1.27 4.56 8.37
C LEU A 23 0.23 5.60 7.92
N MET A 24 0.45 6.30 6.79
CA MET A 24 -0.46 7.33 6.33
C MET A 24 -1.78 6.70 5.86
N PRO A 25 -2.95 7.20 6.31
CA PRO A 25 -4.23 6.65 5.89
C PRO A 25 -4.47 6.92 4.40
N GLY A 26 -4.47 5.86 3.60
CA GLY A 26 -4.66 5.91 2.16
C GLY A 26 -5.54 4.76 1.62
N PRO A 27 -5.60 4.59 0.28
CA PRO A 27 -6.37 3.55 -0.39
C PRO A 27 -6.16 2.13 0.15
N LEU A 28 -4.90 1.78 0.41
CA LEU A 28 -4.51 0.44 0.86
C LEU A 28 -4.95 0.18 2.31
N PHE A 29 -4.82 1.20 3.17
CA PHE A 29 -5.32 1.18 4.55
C PHE A 29 -6.85 1.05 4.60
N ALA A 30 -7.56 1.81 3.77
CA ALA A 30 -9.00 1.68 3.63
C ALA A 30 -9.42 0.25 3.27
N ALA A 31 -8.74 -0.33 2.28
CA ALA A 31 -9.01 -1.69 1.85
C ALA A 31 -8.65 -2.75 2.90
N SER A 32 -7.58 -2.55 3.68
CA SER A 32 -7.22 -3.46 4.78
C SER A 32 -8.29 -3.50 5.86
N LEU A 33 -8.83 -2.34 6.27
CA LEU A 33 -9.94 -2.29 7.22
C LEU A 33 -11.16 -3.04 6.71
N LEU A 34 -11.52 -2.85 5.43
CA LEU A 34 -12.70 -3.45 4.82
C LEU A 34 -12.60 -4.96 4.68
N GLN A 35 -11.45 -5.44 4.18
CA GLN A 35 -11.20 -6.87 4.04
C GLN A 35 -11.01 -7.54 5.40
N GLY A 36 -10.43 -6.82 6.37
CA GLY A 36 -10.27 -7.26 7.75
C GLY A 36 -11.58 -7.56 8.47
N ILE A 37 -12.64 -6.77 8.24
CA ILE A 37 -13.98 -7.02 8.84
C ILE A 37 -14.48 -8.43 8.53
N LYS A 38 -14.23 -8.93 7.31
CA LYS A 38 -14.69 -10.26 6.86
C LYS A 38 -13.64 -11.35 7.07
N GLY A 39 -12.39 -11.10 6.67
CA GLY A 39 -11.34 -12.12 6.61
C GLY A 39 -10.19 -11.92 7.60
N GLY A 40 -10.37 -11.07 8.61
CA GLY A 40 -9.46 -10.96 9.76
C GLY A 40 -8.05 -10.51 9.43
N ALA A 41 -7.12 -10.83 10.33
CA ALA A 41 -5.69 -10.59 10.17
C ALA A 41 -5.14 -11.19 8.85
N LYS A 42 -5.63 -12.38 8.47
CA LYS A 42 -5.20 -13.08 7.26
C LYS A 42 -5.46 -12.28 5.99
N SER A 43 -6.55 -11.50 5.94
CA SER A 43 -6.80 -10.60 4.82
C SER A 43 -5.80 -9.46 4.74
N GLY A 44 -5.44 -8.86 5.88
CA GLY A 44 -4.39 -7.85 5.94
C GLY A 44 -3.04 -8.39 5.50
N PHE A 45 -2.68 -9.58 5.98
CA PHE A 45 -1.46 -10.27 5.55
C PHE A 45 -1.42 -10.49 4.03
N MET A 46 -2.51 -10.97 3.43
CA MET A 46 -2.57 -11.16 1.97
C MET A 46 -2.52 -9.85 1.19
N ILE A 47 -3.05 -8.75 1.74
CA ILE A 47 -2.87 -7.41 1.14
C ILE A 47 -1.38 -7.01 1.20
N SER A 48 -0.69 -7.23 2.33
CA SER A 48 0.75 -6.96 2.46
C SER A 48 1.59 -7.80 1.48
N VAL A 49 1.21 -9.06 1.24
CA VAL A 49 1.84 -9.89 0.20
C VAL A 49 1.64 -9.27 -1.18
N GLY A 50 0.40 -8.86 -1.51
CA GLY A 50 0.13 -8.16 -2.77
C GLY A 50 0.90 -6.85 -2.93
N HIS A 51 1.07 -6.09 -1.84
CA HIS A 51 1.88 -4.88 -1.79
C HIS A 51 3.36 -5.17 -2.08
N THR A 52 3.92 -6.17 -1.40
CA THR A 52 5.31 -6.63 -1.58
C THR A 52 5.58 -7.04 -3.03
N LEU A 53 4.63 -7.69 -3.70
CA LEU A 53 4.77 -8.14 -5.10
C LEU A 53 4.93 -6.98 -6.09
N VAL A 54 4.49 -5.77 -5.75
CA VAL A 54 4.69 -4.57 -6.56
C VAL A 54 5.91 -3.81 -6.10
N GLU A 55 6.05 -3.68 -4.78
CA GLU A 55 7.08 -2.86 -4.17
C GLU A 55 8.48 -3.44 -4.34
N LEU A 56 8.69 -4.72 -4.04
CA LEU A 56 10.01 -5.33 -4.13
C LEU A 56 10.61 -5.20 -5.54
N PRO A 57 9.89 -5.50 -6.65
CA PRO A 57 10.40 -5.23 -7.99
C PRO A 57 10.77 -3.76 -8.21
N LEU A 58 9.93 -2.81 -7.77
CA LEU A 58 10.21 -1.38 -7.89
C LEU A 58 11.51 -1.00 -7.16
N VAL A 59 11.68 -1.46 -5.93
CA VAL A 59 12.87 -1.21 -5.11
C VAL A 59 14.14 -1.79 -5.73
N MET A 60 14.06 -3.03 -6.22
CA MET A 60 15.19 -3.68 -6.87
C MET A 60 15.58 -2.96 -8.18
N LEU A 61 14.59 -2.51 -8.95
CA LEU A 61 14.83 -1.72 -10.16
C LEU A 61 15.49 -0.38 -9.84
N MET A 62 15.03 0.33 -8.80
CA MET A 62 15.69 1.56 -8.34
C MET A 62 17.15 1.31 -7.92
N GLY A 63 17.42 0.22 -7.19
CA GLY A 63 18.77 -0.18 -6.80
C GLY A 63 19.70 -0.53 -7.98
N LEU A 64 19.13 -0.97 -9.11
CA LEU A 64 19.84 -1.27 -10.35
C LEU A 64 20.05 -0.04 -11.26
N GLY A 65 19.60 1.16 -10.86
CA GLY A 65 19.90 2.40 -11.58
C GLY A 65 18.78 2.93 -12.49
N ILE A 66 17.53 2.58 -12.23
CA ILE A 66 16.37 3.13 -12.96
C ILE A 66 16.11 4.63 -12.68
N SER A 67 16.93 5.29 -11.87
CA SER A 67 16.88 6.75 -11.62
C SER A 67 16.94 7.59 -12.90
N SER A 68 17.42 7.04 -14.01
CA SER A 68 17.35 7.64 -15.35
C SER A 68 15.93 7.84 -15.88
N LEU A 69 14.94 7.03 -15.46
CA LEU A 69 13.52 7.21 -15.82
C LEU A 69 12.92 8.49 -15.21
N LEU A 70 13.45 8.96 -14.08
CA LEU A 70 12.99 10.20 -13.44
C LEU A 70 13.32 11.45 -14.24
N ASN A 71 14.32 11.35 -15.11
CA ASN A 71 14.71 12.44 -16.01
C ASN A 71 13.89 12.45 -17.30
N LEU A 72 12.99 11.49 -17.52
CA LEU A 72 12.12 11.47 -18.69
C LEU A 72 11.08 12.61 -18.58
N PRO A 73 10.99 13.49 -19.59
CA PRO A 73 9.95 14.51 -19.63
C PRO A 73 8.56 13.88 -19.51
N GLY A 74 7.75 14.35 -18.56
CA GLY A 74 6.37 13.88 -18.37
C GLY A 74 6.21 12.58 -17.59
N PHE A 75 7.28 11.99 -17.03
CA PHE A 75 7.18 10.76 -16.23
C PHE A 75 6.20 10.89 -15.05
N PHE A 76 6.37 11.94 -14.23
CA PHE A 76 5.46 12.20 -13.10
C PHE A 76 4.02 12.48 -13.55
N THR A 77 3.83 13.12 -14.71
CA THR A 77 2.49 13.35 -15.29
C THR A 77 1.84 12.04 -15.73
N ALA A 78 2.59 11.14 -16.38
CA ALA A 78 2.10 9.83 -16.78
C ALA A 78 1.74 8.96 -15.57
N VAL A 79 2.58 8.98 -14.53
CA VAL A 79 2.33 8.29 -13.25
C VAL A 79 1.08 8.85 -12.57
N GLY A 80 0.96 10.17 -12.47
CA GLY A 80 -0.21 10.84 -11.88
C GLY A 80 -1.51 10.48 -12.59
N LEU A 81 -1.54 10.61 -13.92
CA LEU A 81 -2.72 10.31 -14.74
C LEU A 81 -3.13 8.84 -14.64
N THR A 82 -2.18 7.91 -14.78
CA THR A 82 -2.49 6.46 -14.75
C THR A 82 -2.95 6.02 -13.37
N GLY A 83 -2.23 6.42 -12.32
CA GLY A 83 -2.59 6.09 -10.94
C GLY A 83 -3.89 6.77 -10.49
N GLY A 84 -4.06 8.06 -10.80
CA GLY A 84 -5.26 8.83 -10.48
C GLY A 84 -6.51 8.24 -11.14
N THR A 85 -6.43 7.93 -12.44
CA THR A 85 -7.53 7.28 -13.18
C THR A 85 -7.92 5.94 -12.56
N ALA A 86 -6.92 5.13 -12.22
CA ALA A 86 -7.17 3.83 -11.61
C ALA A 86 -7.82 3.94 -10.23
N LEU A 87 -7.39 4.88 -9.36
CA LEU A 87 -8.04 5.14 -8.08
C LEU A 87 -9.52 5.53 -8.27
N ILE A 88 -9.83 6.37 -9.26
CA ILE A 88 -11.21 6.74 -9.59
C ILE A 88 -12.01 5.51 -10.04
N VAL A 89 -11.49 4.70 -10.95
CA VAL A 89 -12.18 3.50 -11.45
C VAL A 89 -12.44 2.49 -10.32
N PHE A 90 -11.46 2.25 -9.44
CA PHE A 90 -11.63 1.39 -8.28
C PHE A 90 -12.71 1.91 -7.32
N GLY A 91 -12.66 3.21 -7.01
CA GLY A 91 -13.67 3.86 -6.19
C GLY A 91 -15.08 3.74 -6.81
N ALA A 92 -15.20 3.96 -8.12
CA ALA A 92 -16.48 3.85 -8.85
C ALA A 92 -17.04 2.42 -8.85
N PHE A 93 -16.20 1.40 -9.08
CA PHE A 93 -16.63 0.00 -9.00
C PHE A 93 -17.08 -0.38 -7.60
N GLN A 94 -16.34 0.05 -6.57
CA GLN A 94 -16.73 -0.19 -5.18
C GLN A 94 -18.06 0.50 -4.85
N LEU A 95 -18.24 1.76 -5.26
CA LEU A 95 -19.48 2.49 -5.04
C LEU A 95 -20.67 1.79 -5.71
N ARG A 96 -20.52 1.42 -6.99
CA ARG A 96 -21.55 0.69 -7.75
C ARG A 96 -21.91 -0.65 -7.11
N TYR A 97 -20.93 -1.40 -6.62
CA TYR A 97 -21.16 -2.67 -5.94
C TYR A 97 -22.00 -2.50 -4.66
N VAL A 98 -21.75 -1.42 -3.92
CA VAL A 98 -22.40 -1.17 -2.61
C VAL A 98 -23.78 -0.53 -2.77
N THR A 99 -23.98 0.32 -3.79
CA THR A 99 -25.25 1.00 -4.04
C THR A 99 -26.20 0.19 -4.92
N GLY A 100 -25.68 -0.67 -5.81
CA GLY A 100 -26.45 -1.45 -6.80
C GLY A 100 -27.23 -2.66 -6.26
N GLY A 101 -27.54 -2.73 -4.97
CA GLY A 101 -28.41 -3.76 -4.39
C GLY A 101 -27.80 -5.16 -4.23
N ALA A 102 -26.70 -5.48 -4.93
CA ALA A 102 -25.95 -6.75 -4.81
C ALA A 102 -25.12 -6.88 -3.51
N PHE A 103 -25.20 -5.88 -2.62
CA PHE A 103 -24.44 -5.84 -1.39
C PHE A 103 -25.05 -6.77 -0.33
N SER A 104 -24.60 -8.02 -0.30
CA SER A 104 -24.87 -8.94 0.80
C SER A 104 -23.67 -9.01 1.76
N VAL A 105 -23.97 -9.03 3.06
CA VAL A 105 -23.00 -9.42 4.10
C VAL A 105 -23.05 -10.94 4.23
N GLU A 106 -22.88 -11.65 3.11
CA GLU A 106 -22.76 -13.10 3.17
C GLU A 106 -21.31 -13.50 3.48
N PRO A 107 -21.11 -14.60 4.22
CA PRO A 107 -19.80 -15.19 4.41
C PRO A 107 -19.26 -15.60 3.04
N VAL A 108 -18.17 -14.96 2.63
CA VAL A 108 -17.42 -15.36 1.43
C VAL A 108 -16.47 -16.47 1.83
N GLU A 109 -16.36 -17.53 1.04
CA GLU A 109 -15.37 -18.60 1.25
C GLU A 109 -13.96 -18.03 1.50
N GLU A 110 -13.27 -18.59 2.48
CA GLU A 110 -12.00 -18.07 3.00
C GLU A 110 -10.92 -17.95 1.91
N THR A 111 -10.84 -18.92 1.01
CA THR A 111 -9.90 -18.96 -0.13
C THR A 111 -10.19 -17.88 -1.17
N LYS A 112 -11.47 -17.65 -1.50
CA LYS A 112 -11.87 -16.55 -2.41
C LYS A 112 -11.57 -15.18 -1.80
N MET A 113 -11.71 -15.05 -0.48
CA MET A 113 -11.39 -13.82 0.24
C MET A 113 -9.89 -13.50 0.20
N GLN A 114 -9.01 -14.48 0.45
CA GLN A 114 -7.56 -14.29 0.42
C GLN A 114 -7.05 -13.89 -0.97
N LYS A 115 -7.52 -14.58 -2.02
CA LYS A 115 -7.18 -14.24 -3.41
C LYS A 115 -7.59 -12.81 -3.75
N ARG A 116 -8.80 -12.40 -3.31
CA ARG A 116 -9.28 -11.02 -3.49
C ARG A 116 -8.40 -10.02 -2.76
N SER A 117 -8.02 -10.30 -1.51
CA SER A 117 -7.12 -9.45 -0.70
C SER A 117 -5.75 -9.27 -1.36
N LEU A 118 -5.18 -10.33 -1.94
CA LEU A 118 -3.94 -10.24 -2.71
C LEU A 118 -4.10 -9.35 -3.96
N ILE A 119 -5.15 -9.57 -4.75
CA ILE A 119 -5.41 -8.77 -5.97
C ILE A 119 -5.62 -7.29 -5.62
N ILE A 120 -6.33 -7.01 -4.52
CA ILE A 120 -6.50 -5.66 -3.99
C ILE A 120 -5.14 -5.07 -3.60
N GLY A 121 -4.29 -5.83 -2.90
CA GLY A 121 -2.94 -5.40 -2.53
C GLY A 121 -2.10 -5.03 -3.74
N VAL A 122 -2.07 -5.87 -4.78
CA VAL A 122 -1.36 -5.58 -6.04
C VAL A 122 -1.94 -4.35 -6.74
N GLY A 123 -3.27 -4.34 -6.96
CA GLY A 123 -3.94 -3.28 -7.70
C GLY A 123 -3.82 -1.92 -7.02
N LEU A 124 -4.14 -1.82 -5.73
CA LEU A 124 -4.08 -0.57 -4.98
C LEU A 124 -2.64 -0.14 -4.63
N THR A 125 -1.63 -0.99 -4.81
CA THR A 125 -0.24 -0.57 -4.69
C THR A 125 0.28 -0.05 -6.03
N GLY A 126 0.18 -0.87 -7.08
CA GLY A 126 0.71 -0.54 -8.40
C GLY A 126 -0.01 0.61 -9.09
N LEU A 127 -1.28 0.85 -8.74
CA LEU A 127 -2.07 1.93 -9.31
C LEU A 127 -2.23 3.12 -8.37
N ASN A 128 -1.49 3.15 -7.26
CA ASN A 128 -1.57 4.26 -6.32
C ASN A 128 -0.45 5.27 -6.61
N PRO A 129 -0.78 6.45 -7.14
CA PRO A 129 0.21 7.46 -7.49
C PRO A 129 0.91 8.02 -6.25
N TYR A 130 0.29 8.01 -5.06
CA TYR A 130 0.97 8.37 -3.81
C TYR A 130 2.11 7.38 -3.49
N PHE A 131 1.85 6.09 -3.62
CA PHE A 131 2.87 5.05 -3.41
C PHE A 131 4.04 5.23 -4.38
N ILE A 132 3.75 5.45 -5.66
CA ILE A 132 4.79 5.64 -6.68
C ILE A 132 5.59 6.91 -6.39
N VAL A 133 4.94 8.06 -6.16
CA VAL A 133 5.63 9.33 -5.86
C VAL A 133 6.48 9.22 -4.60
N TRP A 134 5.99 8.58 -3.54
CA TRP A 134 6.74 8.41 -2.30
C TRP A 134 8.02 7.60 -2.53
N TRP A 135 7.94 6.49 -3.26
CA TRP A 135 9.10 5.66 -3.58
C TRP A 135 10.10 6.37 -4.49
N LEU A 136 9.63 7.19 -5.43
CA LEU A 136 10.50 7.95 -6.33
C LEU A 136 11.15 9.18 -5.67
N THR A 137 10.70 9.57 -4.48
CA THR A 137 11.22 10.73 -3.74
C THR A 137 11.97 10.29 -2.49
N PHE A 138 11.25 10.01 -1.40
CA PHE A 138 11.84 9.60 -0.13
C PHE A 138 12.44 8.20 -0.20
N GLY A 139 11.73 7.27 -0.84
CA GLY A 139 12.20 5.89 -1.00
C GLY A 139 13.50 5.80 -1.80
N LEU A 140 13.63 6.59 -2.87
CA LEU A 140 14.84 6.64 -3.69
C LEU A 140 16.05 7.08 -2.85
N GLY A 141 15.88 8.07 -1.97
CA GLY A 141 16.94 8.50 -1.05
C GLY A 141 17.42 7.38 -0.12
N LEU A 142 16.51 6.52 0.33
CA LEU A 142 16.87 5.33 1.13
C LEU A 142 17.59 4.28 0.27
N VAL A 143 17.14 4.04 -0.96
CA VAL A 143 17.77 3.11 -1.89
C VAL A 143 19.20 3.55 -2.25
N VAL A 144 19.42 4.84 -2.51
CA VAL A 144 20.76 5.38 -2.81
C VAL A 144 21.71 5.16 -1.65
N GLN A 145 21.31 5.53 -0.43
CA GLN A 145 22.10 5.26 0.78
C GLN A 145 22.37 3.76 0.99
N ALA A 146 21.39 2.91 0.67
CA ALA A 146 21.53 1.46 0.74
C ALA A 146 22.58 0.93 -0.27
N VAL A 147 22.58 1.44 -1.49
CA VAL A 147 23.57 1.09 -2.53
C VAL A 147 24.97 1.54 -2.11
N GLU A 148 25.13 2.72 -1.51
CA GLU A 148 26.42 3.20 -0.98
C GLU A 148 26.92 2.33 0.18
N LEU A 149 26.02 1.82 1.02
CA LEU A 149 26.35 0.99 2.17
C LEU A 149 26.85 -0.41 1.78
N GLY A 150 26.31 -0.99 0.71
CA GLY A 150 26.61 -2.39 0.37
C GLY A 150 26.06 -2.88 -0.96
N ALA A 151 25.93 -2.00 -1.96
CA ALA A 151 25.33 -2.30 -3.26
C ALA A 151 23.95 -2.98 -3.11
N LEU A 152 23.69 -4.04 -3.91
CA LEU A 152 22.42 -4.77 -3.84
C LEU A 152 22.14 -5.40 -2.46
N LEU A 153 23.18 -5.80 -1.73
CA LEU A 153 23.01 -6.37 -0.39
C LEU A 153 22.52 -5.30 0.59
N GLY A 154 23.01 -4.07 0.47
CA GLY A 154 22.51 -2.94 1.25
C GLY A 154 21.04 -2.64 0.94
N VAL A 155 20.63 -2.72 -0.34
CA VAL A 155 19.22 -2.57 -0.75
C VAL A 155 18.32 -3.64 -0.12
N LEU A 156 18.77 -4.89 -0.05
CA LEU A 156 18.01 -5.95 0.63
C LEU A 156 17.88 -5.70 2.14
N VAL A 157 18.96 -5.25 2.80
CA VAL A 157 18.92 -4.89 4.23
C VAL A 157 17.95 -3.74 4.47
N MET A 158 18.00 -2.71 3.63
CA MET A 158 17.06 -1.58 3.66
C MET A 158 15.62 -2.08 3.51
N TYR A 159 15.38 -2.92 2.50
CA TYR A 159 14.04 -3.43 2.21
C TYR A 159 13.47 -4.27 3.36
N ILE A 160 14.28 -5.16 3.95
CA ILE A 160 13.86 -5.95 5.11
C ILE A 160 13.54 -5.04 6.31
N SER A 161 14.32 -3.97 6.50
CA SER A 161 14.10 -2.98 7.57
C SER A 161 12.85 -2.12 7.36
N HIS A 162 12.35 -2.07 6.13
CA HIS A 162 11.16 -1.33 5.71
C HIS A 162 9.90 -2.21 5.74
N VAL A 163 9.90 -3.30 4.96
CA VAL A 163 8.70 -4.06 4.56
C VAL A 163 7.92 -4.64 5.73
N TRP A 164 8.58 -4.97 6.84
CA TRP A 164 7.90 -5.52 8.02
C TRP A 164 6.85 -4.55 8.57
N MET A 165 7.03 -3.24 8.37
CA MET A 165 6.09 -2.21 8.80
C MET A 165 4.76 -2.31 8.05
N ASP A 166 4.78 -2.62 6.75
CA ASP A 166 3.55 -2.82 5.96
C ASP A 166 2.81 -4.07 6.40
N TYR A 167 3.53 -5.15 6.71
CA TYR A 167 2.94 -6.35 7.29
C TYR A 167 2.32 -6.07 8.66
N ALA A 168 3.06 -5.40 9.54
CA ALA A 168 2.57 -5.06 10.89
C ALA A 168 1.34 -4.15 10.81
N TRP A 169 1.38 -3.10 9.99
CA TRP A 169 0.32 -2.12 9.86
C TRP A 169 -0.94 -2.69 9.21
N LEU A 170 -0.82 -3.30 8.02
CA LEU A 170 -1.99 -3.78 7.28
C LEU A 170 -2.61 -5.02 7.94
N THR A 171 -1.80 -5.92 8.50
CA THR A 171 -2.30 -7.07 9.28
C THR A 171 -2.93 -6.61 10.58
N GLY A 172 -2.28 -5.70 11.31
CA GLY A 172 -2.77 -5.16 12.58
C GLY A 172 -4.09 -4.42 12.43
N THR A 173 -4.18 -3.52 11.46
CA THR A 173 -5.41 -2.76 11.15
C THR A 173 -6.55 -3.69 10.72
N SER A 174 -6.26 -4.71 9.91
CA SER A 174 -7.25 -5.73 9.54
C SER A 174 -7.73 -6.55 10.73
N TYR A 175 -6.83 -6.93 11.64
CA TYR A 175 -7.15 -7.64 12.88
C TYR A 175 -8.04 -6.80 13.79
N LEU A 176 -7.67 -5.54 14.03
CA LEU A 176 -8.43 -4.61 14.86
C LEU A 176 -9.82 -4.36 14.27
N SER A 177 -9.91 -4.20 12.95
CA SER A 177 -11.18 -4.04 12.24
C SER A 177 -12.10 -5.27 12.40
N ALA A 178 -11.51 -6.48 12.36
CA ALA A 178 -12.24 -7.73 12.60
C ALA A 178 -12.80 -7.84 14.02
N ARG A 179 -12.04 -7.37 15.02
CA ARG A 179 -12.45 -7.33 16.43
C ARG A 179 -13.48 -6.23 16.70
N GLY A 180 -13.37 -5.10 16.01
CA GLY A 180 -14.29 -3.96 16.08
C GLY A 180 -15.57 -4.13 15.27
N LYS A 181 -15.75 -5.25 14.54
CA LYS A 181 -16.92 -5.46 13.67
C LYS A 181 -18.27 -5.36 14.38
N SER A 182 -18.33 -5.64 15.69
CA SER A 182 -19.56 -5.52 16.49
C SER A 182 -20.03 -4.06 16.64
N LEU A 183 -19.15 -3.09 16.43
CA LEU A 183 -19.47 -1.66 16.47
C LEU A 183 -20.15 -1.20 15.18
N LEU A 184 -19.91 -1.87 14.05
CA LEU A 184 -20.44 -1.50 12.73
C LEU A 184 -21.59 -2.44 12.33
N LYS A 185 -22.83 -2.03 12.61
CA LYS A 185 -24.04 -2.65 12.04
C LYS A 185 -23.97 -2.63 10.50
N ALA A 186 -24.73 -3.48 9.80
CA ALA A 186 -24.74 -3.57 8.34
C ALA A 186 -24.86 -2.21 7.62
N ARG A 187 -25.62 -1.27 8.20
CA ARG A 187 -25.75 0.11 7.71
C ARG A 187 -24.46 0.93 7.87
N GLY A 188 -23.75 0.79 9.00
CA GLY A 188 -22.46 1.44 9.24
C GLY A 188 -21.36 0.91 8.31
N TYR A 189 -21.34 -0.40 8.06
CA TYR A 189 -20.40 -1.01 7.10
C TYR A 189 -20.66 -0.52 5.66
N LYS A 190 -21.93 -0.39 5.26
CA LYS A 190 -22.31 0.19 3.97
C LYS A 190 -21.84 1.65 3.84
N LEU A 191 -22.06 2.47 4.88
CA LEU A 191 -21.63 3.87 4.90
C LEU A 191 -20.10 4.02 4.86
N LEU A 192 -19.37 3.18 5.60
CA LEU A 192 -17.91 3.14 5.56
C LEU A 192 -17.40 2.83 4.15
N LEU A 193 -17.97 1.82 3.50
CA LEU A 193 -17.60 1.45 2.13
C LEU A 193 -17.85 2.56 1.11
N ILE A 194 -18.96 3.29 1.25
CA ILE A 194 -19.27 4.46 0.42
C ILE A 194 -18.26 5.57 0.69
N GLY A 195 -17.99 5.89 1.96
CA GLY A 195 -17.02 6.93 2.33
C GLY A 195 -15.62 6.63 1.79
N LEU A 196 -15.19 5.37 1.87
CA LEU A 196 -13.91 4.94 1.31
C LEU A 196 -13.88 5.03 -0.22
N ALA A 197 -14.94 4.62 -0.90
CA ALA A 197 -15.05 4.78 -2.35
C ALA A 197 -14.95 6.25 -2.77
N LEU A 198 -15.65 7.15 -2.09
CA LEU A 198 -15.59 8.59 -2.32
C LEU A 198 -14.18 9.15 -2.05
N PHE A 199 -13.54 8.69 -0.98
CA PHE A 199 -12.16 9.06 -0.64
C PHE A 199 -11.16 8.64 -1.72
N LEU A 200 -11.27 7.41 -2.25
CA LEU A 200 -10.44 6.95 -3.38
C LEU A 200 -10.61 7.84 -4.62
N MET A 201 -11.85 8.16 -4.98
CA MET A 201 -12.13 9.03 -6.13
C MET A 201 -11.61 10.46 -5.90
N TYR A 202 -11.73 11.00 -4.68
CA TYR A 202 -11.18 12.31 -4.33
C TYR A 202 -9.66 12.35 -4.48
N PHE A 203 -8.94 11.39 -3.92
CA PHE A 203 -7.48 11.31 -4.08
C PHE A 203 -7.10 11.12 -5.54
N GLY A 204 -7.77 10.21 -6.25
CA GLY A 204 -7.50 9.97 -7.67
C GLY A 204 -7.68 11.23 -8.53
N ALA A 205 -8.71 12.03 -8.27
CA ALA A 205 -8.92 13.31 -8.94
C ALA A 205 -7.83 14.34 -8.62
N GLY A 206 -7.21 14.29 -7.43
CA GLY A 206 -6.10 15.17 -7.07
C GLY A 206 -4.78 14.85 -7.81
N PHE A 207 -4.69 13.71 -8.49
CA PHE A 207 -3.52 13.30 -9.27
C PHE A 207 -3.66 13.49 -10.79
N ILE A 208 -4.88 13.80 -11.26
CA ILE A 208 -5.21 14.10 -12.67
C ILE A 208 -5.23 15.61 -12.86
#